data_AF-A0A7T2YW47-F1
#
_entry.id   AF-A0A7T2YW47-F1
#
_cell.length_a   1.000
_cell.length_b   1.000
_cell.length_c   1.000
_cell.angle_alpha   90.00
_cell.angle_beta   90.00
_cell.angle_gamma   90.00
#
_symmetry.space_group_name_H-M   'P 1'
#
loop_
_entity.id
_entity.type
_entity.pdbx_description
1 polymer ?
#
loop_
_entity_poly.entity_id
_entity_poly.type
_entity_poly.pdbx_seq_one_letter_code
_entity_poly.pdbx_strand_id
1 'polypeptide(L)'
;MRHLSLSSIALSMALVLGLPAMAAASGATPPATAGSADAAAIRSVMMATWDKPEARLEVAPISIEGGHAVAGWIQGDRGGRALLRRDAQGQWLVAVCGGDGLKDPKMLAMAGLSASAARSLASKVVQAESAIPAPRRALLSLFDGMVHMDAQGQHPPSAHPAH
;
A
#
# COMPACT_ATOMS: atom_id res chain seq x y z
N MET A 1 61.13 21.42 61.17
CA MET A 1 61.18 22.36 60.03
C MET A 1 61.15 21.56 58.75
N ARG A 2 60.15 21.84 57.90
CA ARG A 2 60.08 21.80 56.43
C ARG A 2 60.68 20.56 55.76
N HIS A 3 59.89 19.80 55.02
CA HIS A 3 59.87 19.67 53.55
C HIS A 3 58.92 18.49 53.31
N LEU A 4 58.08 18.32 52.30
CA LEU A 4 57.67 19.05 51.11
C LEU A 4 56.66 18.07 50.44
N SER A 5 55.83 18.58 49.56
CA SER A 5 55.36 17.86 48.36
C SER A 5 54.12 16.94 48.43
N LEU A 6 53.16 17.36 47.61
CA LEU A 6 52.26 16.58 46.76
C LEU A 6 52.68 15.11 46.56
N SER A 7 51.72 14.19 46.69
CA SER A 7 51.24 13.37 45.57
C SER A 7 50.09 12.47 46.01
N SER A 8 49.10 12.40 45.14
CA SER A 8 47.99 11.45 45.11
C SER A 8 48.44 10.00 45.31
N ILE A 9 47.58 9.16 45.92
CA ILE A 9 47.11 7.86 45.39
C ILE A 9 46.30 7.10 46.47
N ALA A 10 45.05 6.81 46.10
CA ALA A 10 44.18 5.67 46.41
C ALA A 10 44.18 5.03 47.82
N LEU A 11 42.98 4.92 48.42
CA LEU A 11 42.45 3.60 48.77
C LEU A 11 40.92 3.58 48.91
N SER A 12 40.37 2.58 48.23
CA SER A 12 38.99 2.10 48.07
C SER A 12 38.08 2.06 49.30
N MET A 13 36.78 2.27 49.10
CA MET A 13 35.77 1.48 49.81
C MET A 13 34.55 1.20 48.92
N ALA A 14 34.19 -0.07 48.86
CA ALA A 14 33.21 -0.67 47.97
C ALA A 14 31.75 -0.29 48.29
N LEU A 15 30.90 -0.25 47.27
CA LEU A 15 29.49 -0.60 47.42
C LEU A 15 28.96 -1.23 46.12
N VAL A 16 28.85 -2.55 46.14
CA VAL A 16 28.00 -3.34 45.25
C VAL A 16 26.55 -2.92 45.49
N LEU A 17 25.79 -2.63 44.42
CA LEU A 17 24.33 -2.74 44.39
C LEU A 17 23.82 -2.70 42.94
N GLY A 18 23.36 -3.85 42.46
CA GLY A 18 22.25 -4.01 41.50
C GLY A 18 22.49 -3.70 40.02
N LEU A 19 22.69 -4.74 39.21
CA LEU A 19 22.36 -4.70 37.77
C LEU A 19 20.82 -4.69 37.62
N PRO A 20 20.19 -3.72 36.92
CA PRO A 20 18.89 -3.95 36.33
C PRO A 20 19.09 -4.66 34.99
N ALA A 21 18.68 -5.92 34.93
CA ALA A 21 18.42 -6.59 33.66
C ALA A 21 17.25 -5.87 32.97
N MET A 22 17.53 -4.89 32.09
CA MET A 22 16.53 -4.42 31.15
C MET A 22 16.31 -5.51 30.11
N ALA A 23 15.24 -6.26 30.32
CA ALA A 23 14.65 -7.15 29.34
C ALA A 23 14.52 -6.41 28.00
N ALA A 24 15.26 -6.87 26.99
CA ALA A 24 14.98 -6.55 25.62
C ALA A 24 13.57 -7.08 25.32
N ALA A 25 12.58 -6.19 25.36
CA ALA A 25 11.29 -6.44 24.75
C ALA A 25 11.54 -6.49 23.24
N SER A 26 11.89 -7.68 22.74
CA SER A 26 11.71 -8.03 21.35
C SER A 26 10.23 -7.82 21.06
N GLY A 27 9.91 -6.68 20.45
CA GLY A 27 8.63 -6.45 19.80
C GLY A 27 8.49 -7.51 18.71
N ALA A 28 7.91 -8.65 19.08
CA ALA A 28 7.41 -9.61 18.12
C ALA A 28 6.22 -8.93 17.44
N THR A 29 6.51 -8.17 16.37
CA THR A 29 5.50 -7.77 15.41
C THR A 29 4.84 -9.07 14.96
N PRO A 30 3.54 -9.30 15.22
CA PRO A 30 2.88 -10.49 14.71
C PRO A 30 3.12 -10.52 13.19
N PRO A 31 3.43 -11.69 12.60
CA PRO A 31 3.59 -11.78 11.15
C PRO A 31 2.30 -11.26 10.54
N ALA A 32 2.40 -10.11 9.87
CA ALA A 32 1.31 -9.57 9.09
C ALA A 32 0.87 -10.70 8.14
N THR A 33 -0.37 -11.15 8.27
CA THR A 33 -0.94 -12.14 7.35
C THR A 33 -0.65 -11.64 5.94
N ALA A 34 -0.17 -12.49 5.02
CA ALA A 34 0.32 -12.04 3.71
C ALA A 34 -0.63 -11.05 3.01
N GLY A 35 -1.96 -11.25 3.15
CA GLY A 35 -2.97 -10.31 2.66
C GLY A 35 -2.95 -8.91 3.29
N SER A 36 -2.60 -8.75 4.57
CA SER A 36 -2.47 -7.43 5.21
C SER A 36 -1.15 -6.74 4.83
N ALA A 37 -0.07 -7.50 4.65
CA ALA A 37 1.21 -6.98 4.15
C ALA A 37 1.08 -6.50 2.69
N ASP A 38 0.45 -7.29 1.83
CA ASP A 38 0.17 -6.91 0.45
C ASP A 38 -0.79 -5.72 0.36
N ALA A 39 -1.85 -5.68 1.18
CA ALA A 39 -2.76 -4.53 1.22
C ALA A 39 -2.04 -3.24 1.64
N ALA A 40 -1.11 -3.32 2.59
CA ALA A 40 -0.29 -2.18 3.00
C ALA A 40 0.67 -1.73 1.88
N ALA A 41 1.32 -2.68 1.19
CA ALA A 41 2.20 -2.39 0.06
C ALA A 41 1.45 -1.75 -1.11
N ILE A 42 0.28 -2.29 -1.48
CA ILE A 42 -0.60 -1.74 -2.51
C ILE A 42 -1.01 -0.31 -2.17
N ARG A 43 -1.44 -0.06 -0.93
CA ARG A 43 -1.78 1.29 -0.46
C ARG A 43 -0.59 2.22 -0.57
N SER A 44 0.60 1.77 -0.13
CA SER A 44 1.82 2.57 -0.20
C SER A 44 2.16 2.96 -1.64
N VAL A 45 2.08 2.03 -2.58
CA VAL A 45 2.32 2.29 -4.01
C VAL A 45 1.32 3.33 -4.53
N MET A 46 0.01 3.12 -4.32
CA MET A 46 -1.01 4.04 -4.83
C MET A 46 -0.89 5.44 -4.23
N MET A 47 -0.60 5.55 -2.93
CA MET A 47 -0.39 6.84 -2.29
C MET A 47 0.88 7.52 -2.81
N ALA A 48 1.98 6.79 -3.00
CA ALA A 48 3.20 7.34 -3.58
C ALA A 48 2.99 7.84 -5.02
N THR A 49 2.11 7.21 -5.80
CA THR A 49 1.85 7.59 -7.19
C THR A 49 0.86 8.75 -7.32
N TRP A 50 -0.20 8.82 -6.50
CA TRP A 50 -1.33 9.75 -6.75
C TRP A 50 -1.81 10.59 -5.55
N ASP A 51 -1.25 10.43 -4.34
CA ASP A 51 -1.66 11.24 -3.19
C ASP A 51 -1.35 12.72 -3.41
N LYS A 52 -2.24 13.59 -2.92
CA LYS A 52 -2.10 15.05 -2.98
C LYS A 52 -2.36 15.65 -1.61
N PRO A 53 -1.55 16.61 -1.15
CA PRO A 53 -1.72 17.19 0.18
C PRO A 53 -3.07 17.90 0.35
N GLU A 54 -3.61 18.50 -0.72
CA GLU A 54 -4.89 19.22 -0.70
C GLU A 54 -6.12 18.28 -0.79
N ALA A 55 -5.92 17.06 -1.28
CA ALA A 55 -6.96 16.04 -1.39
C ALA A 55 -6.32 14.67 -1.17
N ARG A 56 -6.38 14.18 0.08
CA ARG A 56 -5.77 12.90 0.45
C ARG A 56 -6.44 11.75 -0.30
N LEU A 57 -5.62 10.84 -0.82
CA LEU A 57 -6.07 9.63 -1.49
C LEU A 57 -6.51 8.59 -0.46
N GLU A 58 -7.77 8.19 -0.52
CA GLU A 58 -8.30 7.08 0.26
C GLU A 58 -8.28 5.80 -0.59
N VAL A 59 -7.53 4.78 -0.14
CA VAL A 59 -7.40 3.48 -0.83
C VAL A 59 -8.15 2.40 -0.06
N ALA A 60 -9.37 2.12 -0.52
CA ALA A 60 -10.24 1.03 -0.08
C ALA A 60 -11.45 0.88 -1.03
N PRO A 61 -11.94 -0.35 -1.28
CA PRO A 61 -11.47 -1.62 -0.73
C PRO A 61 -10.34 -2.23 -1.58
N ILE A 62 -9.54 -3.13 -1.00
CA ILE A 62 -8.47 -3.85 -1.72
C ILE A 62 -8.84 -5.34 -1.79
N SER A 63 -8.89 -5.91 -2.99
CA SER A 63 -9.15 -7.33 -3.25
C SER A 63 -7.93 -7.94 -3.94
N ILE A 64 -7.41 -9.05 -3.41
CA ILE A 64 -6.18 -9.70 -3.91
C ILE A 64 -6.48 -11.12 -4.37
N GLU A 65 -5.92 -11.48 -5.52
CA GLU A 65 -5.95 -12.82 -6.12
C GLU A 65 -4.59 -13.17 -6.71
N GLY A 66 -3.82 -13.99 -6.00
CA GLY A 66 -2.45 -14.35 -6.41
C GLY A 66 -1.58 -13.11 -6.60
N GLY A 67 -0.99 -12.97 -7.79
CA GLY A 67 -0.16 -11.81 -8.17
C GLY A 67 -0.94 -10.60 -8.69
N HIS A 68 -2.26 -10.55 -8.55
CA HIS A 68 -3.10 -9.45 -9.02
C HIS A 68 -3.97 -8.90 -7.90
N ALA A 69 -4.27 -7.61 -7.94
CA ALA A 69 -5.15 -6.97 -6.99
C ALA A 69 -5.97 -5.86 -7.64
N VAL A 70 -7.19 -5.65 -7.17
CA VAL A 70 -8.00 -4.48 -7.51
C VAL A 70 -8.20 -3.66 -6.25
N ALA A 71 -7.84 -2.39 -6.31
CA ALA A 71 -8.00 -1.43 -5.24
C ALA A 71 -8.93 -0.29 -5.66
N GLY A 72 -9.99 -0.07 -4.90
CA GLY A 72 -10.80 1.14 -5.00
C GLY A 72 -10.05 2.34 -4.42
N TRP A 73 -10.15 3.48 -5.09
CA TRP A 73 -9.60 4.73 -4.59
C TRP A 73 -10.58 5.88 -4.73
N ILE A 74 -10.50 6.83 -3.82
CA ILE A 74 -11.30 8.06 -3.79
C ILE A 74 -10.38 9.23 -3.41
N GLN A 75 -10.47 10.33 -4.14
CA GLN A 75 -9.76 11.57 -3.86
C GLN A 75 -10.69 12.75 -4.16
N GLY A 76 -11.25 13.36 -3.11
CA GLY A 76 -12.28 14.38 -3.24
C GLY A 76 -13.58 13.82 -3.83
N ASP A 77 -14.02 14.40 -4.94
CA ASP A 77 -15.21 14.03 -5.71
C ASP A 77 -14.91 12.98 -6.82
N ARG A 78 -13.65 12.57 -6.96
CA ARG A 78 -13.23 11.55 -7.92
C ARG A 78 -12.98 10.21 -7.25
N GLY A 79 -13.29 9.14 -7.95
CA GLY A 79 -12.95 7.79 -7.54
C GLY A 79 -12.89 6.84 -8.72
N GLY A 80 -12.34 5.66 -8.46
CA GLY A 80 -12.18 4.63 -9.48
C GLY A 80 -11.58 3.37 -8.89
N ARG A 81 -11.16 2.48 -9.78
CA ARG A 81 -10.50 1.22 -9.44
C ARG A 81 -9.14 1.19 -10.13
N ALA A 82 -8.15 0.68 -9.42
CA ALA A 82 -6.83 0.41 -9.98
C ALA A 82 -6.59 -1.10 -9.94
N LEU A 83 -6.22 -1.68 -11.08
CA LEU A 83 -5.66 -3.01 -11.16
C LEU A 83 -4.16 -2.91 -10.92
N LEU A 84 -3.67 -3.67 -9.96
CA LEU A 84 -2.26 -3.84 -9.66
C LEU A 84 -1.82 -5.25 -10.02
N ARG A 85 -0.58 -5.37 -10.47
CA ARG A 85 0.09 -6.65 -10.69
C ARG A 85 1.38 -6.71 -9.90
N ARG A 86 1.76 -7.92 -9.50
CA ARG A 86 3.01 -8.21 -8.83
C ARG A 86 4.06 -8.58 -9.89
N ASP A 87 5.22 -7.95 -9.84
CA ASP A 87 6.34 -8.27 -10.73
C ASP A 87 7.12 -9.50 -10.27
N ALA A 88 8.17 -9.87 -11.02
CA ALA A 88 9.02 -11.02 -10.72
C ALA A 88 9.82 -10.84 -9.43
N GLN A 89 10.01 -9.61 -8.97
CA GLN A 89 10.69 -9.20 -7.75
C GLN A 89 9.73 -9.12 -6.55
N GLY A 90 8.44 -9.40 -6.76
CA GLY A 90 7.43 -9.38 -5.72
C GLY A 90 6.90 -7.99 -5.37
N GLN A 91 7.20 -6.96 -6.17
CA GLN A 91 6.71 -5.59 -5.98
C GLN A 91 5.37 -5.38 -6.68
N TRP A 92 4.50 -4.58 -6.06
CA TRP A 92 3.21 -4.21 -6.63
C TRP A 92 3.37 -3.00 -7.54
N LEU A 93 2.79 -3.08 -8.73
CA LEU A 93 2.79 -2.02 -9.73
C LEU A 93 1.36 -1.78 -10.22
N VAL A 94 0.99 -0.52 -10.40
CA VAL A 94 -0.28 -0.17 -11.05
C VAL A 94 -0.19 -0.59 -12.51
N ALA A 95 -1.14 -1.40 -12.97
CA ALA A 95 -1.24 -1.85 -14.35
C ALA A 95 -2.29 -1.04 -15.14
N VAL A 96 -3.48 -0.84 -14.55
CA VAL A 96 -4.61 -0.18 -15.22
C VAL A 96 -5.42 0.62 -14.22
N CYS A 97 -5.86 1.82 -14.59
CA CYS A 97 -6.91 2.55 -13.87
C CYS A 97 -8.20 2.53 -14.70
N GLY A 98 -9.31 2.17 -14.06
CA GLY A 98 -10.60 2.07 -14.72
C GLY A 98 -11.78 2.18 -13.77
N GLY A 99 -12.98 2.26 -14.33
CA GLY A 99 -14.23 2.21 -13.59
C GLY A 99 -14.78 0.79 -13.46
N ASP A 100 -16.04 0.61 -13.84
CA ASP A 100 -16.75 -0.66 -13.67
C ASP A 100 -16.18 -1.83 -14.50
N GLY A 101 -15.37 -1.54 -15.53
CA GLY A 101 -14.65 -2.57 -16.29
C GLY A 101 -13.80 -3.49 -15.41
N LEU A 102 -13.24 -3.00 -14.30
CA LEU A 102 -12.44 -3.81 -13.36
C LEU A 102 -13.28 -4.74 -12.46
N LYS A 103 -14.60 -4.78 -12.67
CA LYS A 103 -15.52 -5.76 -12.08
C LYS A 103 -15.92 -6.85 -13.06
N ASP A 104 -15.57 -6.72 -14.34
CA ASP A 104 -15.86 -7.73 -15.35
C ASP A 104 -14.67 -8.71 -15.46
N PRO A 105 -14.89 -10.02 -15.21
CA PRO A 105 -13.88 -11.05 -15.40
C PRO A 105 -13.23 -11.03 -16.79
N LYS A 106 -13.94 -10.64 -17.85
CA LYS A 106 -13.39 -10.57 -19.21
C LYS A 106 -12.30 -9.50 -19.31
N MET A 107 -12.53 -8.34 -18.71
CA MET A 107 -11.56 -7.24 -18.73
C MET A 107 -10.34 -7.57 -17.89
N LEU A 108 -10.55 -8.22 -16.73
CA LEU A 108 -9.45 -8.74 -15.91
C LEU A 108 -8.64 -9.81 -16.67
N ALA A 109 -9.29 -10.69 -17.42
CA ALA A 109 -8.59 -11.68 -18.25
C ALA A 109 -7.76 -11.02 -19.36
N MET A 110 -8.30 -9.99 -20.04
CA MET A 110 -7.53 -9.22 -21.03
C MET A 110 -6.34 -8.49 -20.42
N ALA A 111 -6.39 -8.15 -19.14
CA ALA A 111 -5.27 -7.56 -18.40
C ALA A 111 -4.21 -8.58 -17.96
N GLY A 112 -4.35 -9.87 -18.33
CA GLY A 112 -3.35 -10.91 -18.11
C GLY A 112 -3.69 -11.94 -17.03
N LEU A 113 -4.89 -11.87 -16.44
CA LEU A 113 -5.34 -12.90 -15.49
C LEU A 113 -5.80 -14.17 -16.22
N SER A 114 -5.58 -15.34 -15.60
CA SER A 114 -6.25 -16.56 -16.04
C SER A 114 -7.77 -16.41 -15.84
N ALA A 115 -8.57 -17.13 -16.65
CA ALA A 115 -10.03 -17.02 -16.56
C ALA A 115 -10.60 -17.40 -15.18
N SER A 116 -9.94 -18.29 -14.43
CA SER A 116 -10.33 -18.63 -13.06
C SER A 116 -9.98 -17.52 -12.08
N ALA A 117 -8.76 -16.99 -12.14
CA ALA A 117 -8.32 -15.88 -11.29
C ALA A 117 -9.15 -14.62 -11.54
N ALA A 118 -9.46 -14.33 -12.81
CA ALA A 118 -10.30 -13.19 -13.19
C ALA A 118 -11.72 -13.27 -12.59
N ARG A 119 -12.35 -14.44 -12.61
CA ARG A 119 -13.67 -14.65 -11.98
C ARG A 119 -13.60 -14.53 -10.45
N SER A 120 -12.58 -15.13 -9.84
CA SER A 120 -12.37 -15.05 -8.39
C SER A 120 -12.16 -13.60 -7.94
N LEU A 121 -11.28 -12.87 -8.63
CA LEU A 121 -10.97 -11.48 -8.32
C LEU A 121 -12.18 -10.58 -8.51
N ALA A 122 -12.91 -10.70 -9.62
CA ALA A 122 -14.15 -9.96 -9.83
C ALA A 122 -15.18 -10.19 -8.71
N SER A 123 -15.36 -11.45 -8.30
CA SER A 123 -16.26 -11.79 -7.19
C SER A 123 -15.81 -11.16 -5.87
N LYS A 124 -14.51 -11.17 -5.57
CA LYS A 124 -13.94 -10.53 -4.39
C LYS A 124 -14.16 -9.02 -4.39
N VAL A 125 -13.98 -8.37 -5.55
CA VAL A 125 -14.22 -6.93 -5.70
C VAL A 125 -15.67 -6.58 -5.43
N VAL A 126 -16.61 -7.30 -6.05
CA VAL A 126 -18.06 -7.08 -5.83
C VAL A 126 -18.43 -7.28 -4.36
N GLN A 127 -17.89 -8.33 -3.73
CA GLN A 127 -18.13 -8.61 -2.32
C GLN A 127 -17.55 -7.50 -1.42
N ALA A 128 -16.31 -7.07 -1.66
CA ALA A 128 -15.67 -6.04 -0.85
C ALA A 128 -16.37 -4.68 -0.99
N GLU A 129 -16.85 -4.34 -2.19
CA GLU A 129 -17.62 -3.12 -2.43
C GLU A 129 -19.00 -3.15 -1.79
N SER A 130 -19.61 -4.34 -1.63
CA SER A 130 -20.91 -4.49 -0.99
C SER A 130 -20.92 -4.01 0.47
N ALA A 131 -19.76 -4.06 1.14
CA ALA A 131 -19.57 -3.58 2.51
C ALA A 131 -19.42 -2.05 2.62
N ILE A 132 -19.38 -1.32 1.50
CA ILE A 132 -19.19 0.14 1.46
C ILE A 132 -20.54 0.86 1.30
N PRO A 133 -20.77 2.01 1.96
CA PRO A 133 -21.98 2.81 1.77
C PRO A 133 -22.22 3.21 0.29
N ALA A 134 -23.49 3.21 -0.13
CA ALA A 134 -23.87 3.43 -1.52
C ALA A 134 -23.32 4.73 -2.15
N PRO A 135 -23.32 5.91 -1.47
CA PRO A 135 -22.74 7.12 -2.03
C PRO A 135 -21.25 6.98 -2.36
N ARG A 136 -20.51 6.27 -1.50
CA ARG A 136 -19.07 6.04 -1.67
C ARG A 136 -18.79 5.00 -2.75
N ARG A 137 -19.65 3.99 -2.89
CA ARG A 137 -19.57 3.01 -3.98
C ARG A 137 -19.84 3.66 -5.35
N ALA A 138 -20.75 4.63 -5.42
CA ALA A 138 -21.03 5.37 -6.64
C ALA A 138 -19.80 6.15 -7.13
N LEU A 139 -19.00 6.72 -6.21
CA LEU A 139 -17.74 7.40 -6.57
C LEU A 139 -16.75 6.47 -7.29
N LEU A 140 -16.71 5.18 -6.95
CA LEU A 140 -15.84 4.20 -7.61
C LEU A 140 -16.27 3.91 -9.06
N SER A 141 -17.55 4.13 -9.37
CA SER A 141 -18.14 3.94 -10.70
C SER A 141 -18.17 5.23 -11.54
N LEU A 142 -17.81 6.40 -10.97
CA LEU A 142 -17.79 7.67 -11.71
C LEU A 142 -16.72 7.74 -12.80
N PHE A 143 -15.71 6.87 -12.76
CA PHE A 143 -14.69 6.83 -13.80
C PHE A 143 -15.20 6.08 -15.04
N ASP A 144 -15.73 6.79 -16.03
CA ASP A 144 -16.32 6.25 -17.26
C ASP A 144 -15.28 5.79 -18.31
N GLY A 145 -13.98 5.95 -18.03
CA GLY A 145 -12.89 5.58 -18.96
C GLY A 145 -12.11 4.33 -18.53
N MET A 146 -11.40 3.70 -19.47
CA MET A 146 -10.25 2.85 -19.16
C MET A 146 -8.98 3.55 -19.63
N VAL A 147 -8.05 3.81 -18.71
CA VAL A 147 -6.76 4.43 -19.04
C VAL A 147 -5.66 3.44 -18.68
N HIS A 148 -4.90 3.02 -19.69
CA HIS A 148 -3.66 2.28 -19.48
C HIS A 148 -2.61 3.26 -18.96
N MET A 149 -2.02 2.94 -17.82
CA MET A 149 -0.92 3.72 -17.25
C MET A 149 0.40 3.19 -17.81
N ASP A 150 1.35 4.09 -18.06
CA ASP A 150 2.72 3.68 -18.35
C ASP A 150 3.43 3.16 -17.07
N ALA A 151 4.67 2.70 -17.21
CA ALA A 151 5.45 2.15 -16.10
C ALA A 151 5.74 3.15 -14.96
N GLN A 152 5.40 4.44 -15.12
CA GLN A 152 5.57 5.50 -14.15
C GLN A 152 4.23 5.96 -13.52
N GLY A 153 3.09 5.51 -14.05
CA GLY A 153 1.78 5.95 -13.57
C GLY A 153 1.30 7.28 -14.15
N GLN A 154 1.92 7.75 -15.24
CA GLN A 154 1.54 8.98 -15.94
C GLN A 154 0.54 8.71 -17.07
N HIS A 155 -0.31 9.71 -17.33
CA HIS A 155 -1.15 9.74 -18.53
C HIS A 155 -0.28 10.09 -19.75
N PRO A 156 -0.39 9.37 -20.88
CA PRO A 156 0.17 9.86 -22.14
C PRO A 156 -0.54 11.17 -22.53
N PRO A 157 0.19 12.16 -23.07
CA PRO A 157 -0.42 13.41 -23.52
C PRO A 157 -1.48 13.10 -24.59
N SER A 158 -2.69 13.60 -24.42
CA SER A 158 -3.75 13.51 -25.41
C SER A 158 -3.26 14.13 -26.73
N ALA A 159 -3.02 13.30 -27.73
CA ALA A 159 -2.83 13.78 -29.10
C ALA A 159 -4.18 14.33 -29.59
N HIS A 160 -4.33 15.66 -29.64
CA HIS A 160 -5.40 16.29 -30.38
C HIS A 160 -5.11 16.15 -31.87
N PRO A 161 -5.98 15.51 -32.68
CA PRO A 161 -5.94 15.72 -34.11
C PRO A 161 -6.48 17.13 -34.37
N ALA A 162 -5.61 18.03 -34.84
CA ALA A 162 -6.05 19.26 -35.47
C ALA A 162 -6.71 18.87 -36.81
N HIS A 163 -7.99 19.21 -36.95
CA HIS A 163 -8.68 19.26 -38.24
C HIS A 163 -8.50 20.64 -38.86
#